data_AF-A0A7S2SIC0-F1
#
_entry.id   AF-A0A7S2SIC0-F1
#
_cell.length_a   1.000
_cell.length_b   1.000
_cell.length_c   1.000
_cell.angle_alpha   90.00
_cell.angle_beta   90.00
_cell.angle_gamma   90.00
#
_symmetry.space_group_name_H-M   'P 1'
#
loop_
_entity.id
_entity.type
_entity.pdbx_description
1 polymer ?
#
loop_
_entity_poly.entity_id
_entity_poly.type
_entity_poly.pdbx_seq_one_letter_code
_entity_poly.pdbx_strand_id
1 'polypeptide(L)'
;DFGVWEMWPPLLQGGKLVIPSAHQAADVAALLELVHECGVSILTQTPTFFYAFSEYVLANGLKEKVASVSNVLFLGESLNVSRLQPWWDSFTCSDCCTFINLYGPTEATVFNTWKVVARDDPPMVNNIGAVLDDQYIILLDPESLNLVPIGCPGELFIGGAGLAIGYLNRSELTGERFIPNPLAPGQTIYKTGDMGKWLANGELEFLGRNDSQVKIRGFRIELGEIENVLLTLESVQQAVVIVHDEKLAAYIVAKDVNVDTAGLLGQLSNQLPEYMVPGTITVIEHVPRTVNGKLDVRALPAPTVEKTAYVSPTTELQTQLCSIWEDILSVSPIGIEDNFFTLGGTSIDAIRAAGVVFSELGLTLSISAIFAGKTIANIAPLLEDVKIPMIPNVECDSEGLYPLSFGQERSVFMAESHPDASSAYHVPVMFRLNQHCDTLALERALHFVVNRHDILRTAYRADKMKAFVSDRDLCIDYIDESAVPGFVAKPFDLSQGLPVSAAFCDVEDTAFFLVNIHHIAFDGW
;
A
#
# COMPACT_ATOMS: atom_id res chain seq x y z
N ASP A 1 18.54 -1.24 3.41
CA ASP A 1 19.14 -2.15 2.41
C ASP A 1 19.18 -1.60 0.99
N PHE A 2 18.07 -1.03 0.46
CA PHE A 2 18.08 -0.42 -0.88
C PHE A 2 19.25 0.52 -1.13
N GLY A 3 19.55 1.44 -0.21
CA GLY A 3 20.67 2.37 -0.37
C GLY A 3 22.05 1.72 -0.56
N VAL A 4 22.28 0.50 -0.06
CA VAL A 4 23.55 -0.23 -0.30
C VAL A 4 23.61 -0.68 -1.75
N TRP A 5 22.53 -1.29 -2.26
CA TRP A 5 22.40 -1.69 -3.66
C TRP A 5 22.33 -0.50 -4.62
N GLU A 6 21.74 0.62 -4.24
CA GLU A 6 21.65 1.79 -5.11
C GLU A 6 22.99 2.52 -5.20
N MET A 7 23.84 2.42 -4.19
CA MET A 7 25.12 3.13 -4.13
C MET A 7 26.26 2.38 -4.84
N TRP A 8 26.49 1.11 -4.53
CA TRP A 8 27.72 0.43 -4.96
C TRP A 8 27.80 0.06 -6.44
N PRO A 9 26.78 -0.58 -7.06
CA PRO A 9 26.79 -0.91 -8.48
C PRO A 9 27.08 0.27 -9.41
N PRO A 10 26.43 1.45 -9.31
CA PRO A 10 26.79 2.55 -10.19
C PRO A 10 28.21 3.06 -9.90
N LEU A 11 28.66 3.13 -8.64
CA LEU A 11 30.01 3.58 -8.33
C LEU A 11 31.10 2.61 -8.82
N LEU A 12 30.83 1.31 -8.85
CA LEU A 12 31.77 0.27 -9.30
C LEU A 12 31.76 0.08 -10.83
N GLN A 13 30.64 0.37 -11.49
CA GLN A 13 30.46 0.15 -12.93
C GLN A 13 30.51 1.44 -13.77
N GLY A 14 30.86 2.58 -13.16
CA GLY A 14 30.95 3.88 -13.85
C GLY A 14 29.60 4.54 -14.14
N GLY A 15 28.56 4.12 -13.44
CA GLY A 15 27.24 4.75 -13.45
C GLY A 15 27.16 6.02 -12.61
N LYS A 16 26.00 6.68 -12.65
CA LYS A 16 25.68 7.87 -11.86
C LYS A 16 24.69 7.50 -10.76
N LEU A 17 25.05 7.77 -9.51
CA LEU A 17 24.12 7.69 -8.38
C LEU A 17 23.30 8.98 -8.30
N VAL A 18 21.97 8.85 -8.28
CA VAL A 18 21.02 9.96 -8.12
C VAL A 18 20.44 9.87 -6.72
N ILE A 19 20.70 10.88 -5.88
CA ILE A 19 20.27 10.89 -4.47
C ILE A 19 19.08 11.85 -4.34
N PRO A 20 17.84 11.36 -4.13
CA PRO A 20 16.68 12.22 -3.92
C PRO A 20 16.75 12.91 -2.55
N SER A 21 16.16 14.11 -2.44
CA SER A 21 15.79 14.69 -1.15
C SER A 21 14.67 13.88 -0.48
N ALA A 22 14.48 14.04 0.83
CA ALA A 22 13.39 13.35 1.55
C ALA A 22 12.00 13.66 0.95
N HIS A 23 11.79 14.88 0.47
CA HIS A 23 10.55 15.25 -0.23
C HIS A 23 10.41 14.51 -1.57
N GLN A 24 11.46 14.52 -2.40
CA GLN A 24 11.45 13.81 -3.69
C GLN A 24 11.29 12.29 -3.53
N ALA A 25 11.81 11.71 -2.46
CA ALA A 25 11.66 10.27 -2.20
C ALA A 25 10.24 9.88 -1.77
N ALA A 26 9.50 10.80 -1.13
CA ALA A 26 8.15 10.54 -0.61
C ALA A 26 7.03 10.98 -1.56
N ASP A 27 7.31 11.90 -2.49
CA ASP A 27 6.34 12.46 -3.42
C ASP A 27 6.57 11.91 -4.84
N VAL A 28 5.52 11.29 -5.39
CA VAL A 28 5.58 10.63 -6.70
C VAL A 28 5.86 11.60 -7.85
N ALA A 29 5.28 12.80 -7.82
CA ALA A 29 5.46 13.79 -8.88
C ALA A 29 6.90 14.33 -8.86
N ALA A 30 7.41 14.68 -7.68
CA ALA A 30 8.77 15.15 -7.49
C ALA A 30 9.81 14.07 -7.83
N LEU A 31 9.53 12.80 -7.51
CA LEU A 31 10.38 11.68 -7.93
C LEU A 31 10.40 11.53 -9.45
N LEU A 32 9.25 11.64 -10.10
CA LEU A 32 9.14 11.52 -11.56
C LEU A 32 9.94 12.61 -12.28
N GLU A 33 9.87 13.86 -11.82
CA GLU A 33 10.71 14.94 -12.37
C GLU A 33 12.19 14.60 -12.22
N LEU A 34 12.61 14.11 -11.05
CA LEU A 34 14.00 13.70 -10.82
C LEU A 34 14.42 12.54 -11.74
N VAL A 35 13.55 11.53 -11.91
CA VAL A 35 13.76 10.39 -12.82
C VAL A 35 13.99 10.89 -14.25
N HIS A 36 13.17 11.83 -14.70
CA HIS A 36 13.26 12.41 -16.03
C HIS A 36 14.53 13.26 -16.21
N GLU A 37 14.72 14.26 -15.34
CA GLU A 37 15.84 15.21 -15.42
C GLU A 37 17.21 14.52 -15.36
N CYS A 38 17.31 13.46 -14.56
CA CYS A 38 18.55 12.72 -14.40
C CYS A 38 18.70 11.55 -15.37
N GLY A 39 17.67 11.21 -16.14
CA GLY A 39 17.68 10.06 -17.05
C GLY A 39 17.91 8.74 -16.32
N VAL A 40 17.17 8.48 -15.25
CA VAL A 40 17.35 7.30 -14.40
C VAL A 40 17.06 6.01 -15.18
N SER A 41 18.06 5.13 -15.29
CA SER A 41 17.95 3.88 -16.06
C SER A 41 17.55 2.66 -15.25
N ILE A 42 17.83 2.66 -13.95
CA ILE A 42 17.50 1.58 -13.02
C ILE A 42 16.79 2.24 -11.84
N LEU A 43 15.54 1.84 -11.60
CA LEU A 43 14.73 2.34 -10.51
C LEU A 43 14.49 1.20 -9.52
N THR A 44 14.82 1.43 -8.25
CA THR A 44 14.57 0.44 -7.20
C THR A 44 13.46 0.93 -6.29
N GLN A 45 12.43 0.12 -6.03
CA GLN A 45 11.24 0.54 -5.28
C GLN A 45 10.62 -0.62 -4.50
N THR A 46 9.83 -0.30 -3.48
CA THR A 46 8.86 -1.27 -2.96
C THR A 46 7.69 -1.40 -3.96
N PRO A 47 7.07 -2.59 -4.09
CA PRO A 47 5.85 -2.79 -4.86
C PRO A 47 4.79 -1.68 -4.62
N THR A 48 4.45 -1.41 -3.36
CA THR A 48 3.41 -0.42 -3.00
C THR A 48 3.70 0.97 -3.55
N PHE A 49 4.93 1.47 -3.38
CA PHE A 49 5.29 2.80 -3.86
C PHE A 49 5.30 2.85 -5.39
N PHE A 50 5.84 1.82 -6.04
CA PHE A 50 5.86 1.77 -7.50
C PHE A 50 4.45 1.71 -8.10
N TYR A 51 3.48 1.06 -7.45
CA TYR A 51 2.10 1.10 -7.94
C TYR A 51 1.57 2.53 -8.00
N ALA A 52 1.73 3.31 -6.93
CA ALA A 52 1.35 4.72 -6.92
C ALA A 52 2.12 5.53 -7.98
N PHE A 53 3.41 5.26 -8.15
CA PHE A 53 4.25 5.88 -9.18
C PHE A 53 3.75 5.57 -10.59
N SER A 54 3.50 4.30 -10.88
CA SER A 54 3.01 3.82 -12.17
C SER A 54 1.64 4.42 -12.50
N GLU A 55 0.73 4.42 -11.52
CA GLU A 55 -0.61 4.99 -11.66
C GLU A 55 -0.53 6.48 -11.98
N TYR A 56 0.32 7.24 -11.27
CA TYR A 56 0.52 8.66 -11.53
C TYR A 56 1.09 8.92 -12.94
N VAL A 57 2.11 8.18 -13.36
CA VAL A 57 2.71 8.31 -14.71
C VAL A 57 1.65 8.07 -15.79
N LEU A 58 0.89 6.98 -15.65
CA LEU A 58 -0.12 6.58 -16.63
C LEU A 58 -1.31 7.55 -16.64
N ALA A 59 -1.81 7.92 -15.46
CA ALA A 59 -2.95 8.83 -15.31
C ALA A 59 -2.67 10.23 -15.87
N ASN A 60 -1.40 10.67 -15.86
CA ASN A 60 -0.99 11.98 -16.38
C ASN A 60 -0.36 11.90 -17.79
N GLY A 61 -0.25 10.71 -18.39
CA GLY A 61 0.31 10.54 -19.74
C GLY A 61 1.81 10.86 -19.84
N LEU A 62 2.55 10.75 -18.73
CA LEU A 62 3.95 11.17 -18.60
C LEU A 62 4.94 10.04 -18.96
N LYS A 63 4.60 9.22 -19.96
CA LYS A 63 5.38 8.01 -20.31
C LYS A 63 6.78 8.35 -20.82
N GLU A 64 6.91 9.48 -21.51
CA GLU A 64 8.18 10.04 -21.97
C GLU A 64 9.13 10.37 -20.81
N LYS A 65 8.58 10.70 -19.63
CA LYS A 65 9.39 11.00 -18.43
C LYS A 65 10.11 9.78 -17.87
N VAL A 66 9.58 8.59 -18.14
CA VAL A 66 10.16 7.31 -17.71
C VAL A 66 10.82 6.51 -18.84
N ALA A 67 10.93 7.09 -20.04
CA ALA A 67 11.51 6.40 -21.20
C ALA A 67 12.98 5.99 -21.01
N SER A 68 13.69 6.63 -20.07
CA SER A 68 15.06 6.24 -19.71
C SER A 68 15.11 5.01 -18.81
N VAL A 69 14.02 4.68 -18.10
CA VAL A 69 13.96 3.58 -17.14
C VAL A 69 13.93 2.26 -17.88
N SER A 70 15.04 1.53 -17.83
CA SER A 70 15.20 0.22 -18.46
C SER A 70 14.82 -0.94 -17.53
N ASN A 71 15.03 -0.78 -16.23
CA ASN A 71 14.81 -1.81 -15.23
C ASN A 71 14.16 -1.22 -13.98
N VAL A 72 13.15 -1.92 -13.45
CA VAL A 72 12.54 -1.62 -12.16
C VAL A 72 12.68 -2.83 -11.26
N LEU A 73 13.35 -2.64 -10.12
CA LEU A 73 13.69 -3.68 -9.17
C LEU A 73 12.80 -3.56 -7.93
N PHE A 74 12.12 -4.64 -7.58
CA PHE A 74 11.23 -4.75 -6.44
C PHE A 74 11.87 -5.58 -5.32
N LEU A 75 11.81 -5.11 -4.08
CA LEU A 75 12.23 -5.87 -2.89
C LEU A 75 11.40 -5.42 -1.69
N GLY A 76 11.34 -6.25 -0.64
CA GLY A 76 10.75 -5.89 0.65
C GLY A 76 9.30 -6.32 0.83
N GLU A 77 8.48 -6.29 -0.22
CA GLU A 77 7.06 -6.67 -0.16
C GLU A 77 6.71 -7.77 -1.17
N SER A 78 5.56 -8.40 -1.00
CA SER A 78 5.03 -9.32 -2.01
C SER A 78 4.55 -8.54 -3.23
N LEU A 79 4.94 -8.99 -4.42
CA LEU A 79 4.60 -8.32 -5.67
C LEU A 79 3.25 -8.82 -6.21
N ASN A 80 2.33 -7.88 -6.46
CA ASN A 80 1.12 -8.07 -7.23
C ASN A 80 1.33 -7.79 -8.73
N VAL A 81 1.31 -8.83 -9.56
CA VAL A 81 1.50 -8.71 -11.03
C VAL A 81 0.33 -7.98 -11.67
N SER A 82 -0.89 -8.21 -11.20
CA SER A 82 -2.09 -7.60 -11.78
C SER A 82 -2.06 -6.08 -11.71
N ARG A 83 -1.34 -5.51 -10.74
CA ARG A 83 -1.13 -4.06 -10.63
C ARG A 83 -0.07 -3.49 -11.58
N LEU A 84 0.76 -4.33 -12.19
CA LEU A 84 1.72 -3.94 -13.23
C LEU A 84 1.11 -4.02 -14.64
N GLN A 85 -0.02 -4.72 -14.79
CA GLN A 85 -0.71 -4.90 -16.06
C GLN A 85 -0.98 -3.58 -16.80
N PRO A 86 -1.50 -2.51 -16.15
CA PRO A 86 -1.76 -1.24 -16.84
C PRO A 86 -0.49 -0.59 -17.41
N TRP A 87 0.66 -0.83 -16.77
CA TRP A 87 1.95 -0.38 -17.27
C TRP A 87 2.35 -1.14 -18.53
N TRP A 88 2.36 -2.47 -18.51
CA TRP A 88 2.66 -3.25 -19.71
C TRP A 88 1.71 -2.97 -20.88
N ASP A 89 0.44 -2.73 -20.60
CA ASP A 89 -0.55 -2.38 -21.63
C ASP A 89 -0.27 -1.00 -22.26
N SER A 90 0.43 -0.14 -21.52
CA SER A 90 0.71 1.24 -21.87
C SER A 90 2.03 1.48 -22.61
N PHE A 91 2.98 0.56 -22.54
CA PHE A 91 4.28 0.65 -23.22
C PHE A 91 4.37 -0.41 -24.33
N THR A 92 5.04 -0.08 -25.45
CA THR A 92 5.34 -1.11 -26.45
C THR A 92 6.40 -2.06 -25.90
N CYS A 93 6.48 -3.30 -26.43
CA CYS A 93 7.50 -4.26 -25.96
C CYS A 93 8.95 -3.75 -26.11
N SER A 94 9.22 -2.82 -27.03
CA SER A 94 10.55 -2.19 -27.19
C SER A 94 10.81 -1.05 -26.22
N ASP A 95 9.77 -0.45 -25.64
CA ASP A 95 9.85 0.70 -24.74
C ASP A 95 9.54 0.34 -23.28
N CYS A 96 9.16 -0.91 -23.02
CA CYS A 96 8.79 -1.35 -21.68
C CYS A 96 10.04 -1.67 -20.85
N CYS A 97 10.08 -1.11 -19.64
CA CYS A 97 11.08 -1.51 -18.65
C CYS A 97 10.90 -2.98 -18.24
N THR A 98 12.01 -3.61 -17.84
CA THR A 98 11.99 -4.95 -17.28
C THR A 98 11.69 -4.87 -15.79
N PHE A 99 10.68 -5.60 -15.34
CA PHE A 99 10.35 -5.74 -13.93
C PHE A 99 11.08 -6.92 -13.33
N ILE A 100 11.76 -6.70 -12.20
CA ILE A 100 12.56 -7.71 -11.53
C ILE A 100 12.11 -7.79 -10.07
N ASN A 101 11.55 -8.94 -9.68
CA ASN A 101 11.25 -9.24 -8.29
C ASN A 101 12.49 -9.82 -7.61
N LEU A 102 12.89 -9.24 -6.49
CA LEU A 102 14.05 -9.65 -5.71
C LEU A 102 13.60 -10.18 -4.35
N TYR A 103 14.39 -11.11 -3.81
CA TYR A 103 14.22 -11.57 -2.44
C TYR A 103 15.59 -11.76 -1.78
N GLY A 104 15.68 -11.34 -0.53
CA GLY A 104 16.74 -11.74 0.38
C GLY A 104 16.65 -11.05 1.73
N PRO A 105 17.15 -11.68 2.79
CA PRO A 105 17.34 -11.05 4.09
C PRO A 105 18.60 -10.16 4.12
N THR A 106 18.63 -9.21 5.05
CA THR A 106 19.77 -8.31 5.30
C THR A 106 21.04 -9.10 5.63
N GLU A 107 20.92 -10.20 6.37
CA GLU A 107 22.01 -11.09 6.80
C GLU A 107 22.72 -11.80 5.66
N ALA A 108 22.11 -11.83 4.48
CA ALA A 108 22.69 -12.39 3.27
C ALA A 108 22.89 -11.32 2.18
N THR A 109 23.03 -10.05 2.59
CA THR A 109 23.41 -8.91 1.74
C THR A 109 22.39 -8.57 0.65
N VAL A 110 21.35 -7.83 1.05
CA VAL A 110 20.33 -7.20 0.20
C VAL A 110 19.38 -8.19 -0.49
N PHE A 111 19.86 -8.98 -1.46
CA PHE A 111 19.06 -9.98 -2.16
C PHE A 111 19.91 -11.16 -2.61
N ASN A 112 19.26 -12.33 -2.70
CA ASN A 112 19.89 -13.62 -2.96
C ASN A 112 19.25 -14.31 -4.16
N THR A 113 18.00 -13.94 -4.46
CA THR A 113 17.28 -14.44 -5.64
C THR A 113 16.67 -13.30 -6.43
N TRP A 114 16.44 -13.56 -7.71
CA TRP A 114 15.84 -12.62 -8.64
C TRP A 114 14.95 -13.36 -9.65
N LYS A 115 13.85 -12.72 -10.04
CA LYS A 115 12.92 -13.18 -11.07
C LYS A 115 12.58 -12.02 -11.99
N VAL A 116 12.76 -12.19 -13.29
CA VAL A 116 12.10 -11.32 -14.28
C VAL A 116 10.61 -11.63 -14.24
N VAL A 117 9.82 -10.61 -13.92
CA VAL A 117 8.38 -10.74 -13.81
C VAL A 117 7.79 -10.78 -15.21
N ALA A 118 7.12 -11.88 -15.52
CA ALA A 118 6.41 -12.05 -16.77
C ALA A 118 4.99 -11.49 -16.67
N ARG A 119 4.45 -11.01 -17.80
CA ARG A 119 3.09 -10.45 -17.85
C ARG A 119 2.01 -11.49 -17.55
N ASP A 120 2.31 -12.76 -17.79
CA ASP A 120 1.45 -13.92 -17.53
C ASP A 120 1.77 -14.64 -16.20
N ASP A 121 2.65 -14.09 -15.36
CA ASP A 121 2.83 -14.60 -14.00
C ASP A 121 1.52 -14.49 -13.18
N PRO A 122 1.29 -15.39 -12.21
CA PRO A 122 0.12 -15.33 -11.34
C PRO A 122 -0.01 -13.99 -10.59
N PRO A 123 -1.23 -13.54 -10.23
CA PRO A 123 -1.47 -12.25 -9.57
C PRO A 123 -0.60 -11.97 -8.35
N MET A 124 -0.29 -13.00 -7.54
CA MET A 124 0.70 -12.92 -6.46
C MET A 124 1.96 -13.66 -6.88
N VAL A 125 3.08 -12.93 -7.02
CA VAL A 125 4.38 -13.56 -7.27
C VAL A 125 4.95 -14.11 -5.97
N ASN A 126 4.59 -15.36 -5.67
CA ASN A 126 5.30 -16.13 -4.65
C ASN A 126 6.63 -16.68 -5.19
N ASN A 127 6.80 -16.71 -6.51
CA ASN A 127 8.03 -17.16 -7.15
C ASN A 127 9.14 -16.09 -7.03
N ILE A 128 10.12 -16.37 -6.20
CA ILE A 128 11.27 -15.48 -5.94
C ILE A 128 12.45 -15.76 -6.88
N GLY A 129 12.29 -16.69 -7.83
CA GLY A 129 13.17 -16.85 -8.98
C GLY A 129 14.42 -17.67 -8.73
N ALA A 130 15.48 -17.33 -9.48
CA ALA A 130 16.76 -18.03 -9.47
C ALA A 130 17.72 -17.41 -8.45
N VAL A 131 18.64 -18.23 -7.94
CA VAL A 131 19.69 -17.81 -7.00
C VAL A 131 20.82 -17.11 -7.74
N LEU A 132 21.47 -16.14 -7.10
CA LEU A 132 22.70 -15.51 -7.61
C LEU A 132 23.87 -16.50 -7.69
N ASP A 133 24.74 -16.33 -8.70
CA ASP A 133 25.79 -17.30 -9.07
C ASP A 133 26.83 -17.59 -7.97
N ASP A 134 27.12 -16.63 -7.09
CA ASP A 134 28.10 -16.74 -6.01
C ASP A 134 27.47 -17.15 -4.66
N GLN A 135 26.21 -17.55 -4.70
CA GLN A 135 25.40 -17.93 -3.56
C GLN A 135 24.65 -19.24 -3.85
N TYR A 136 24.13 -19.85 -2.79
CA TYR A 136 23.28 -21.03 -2.91
C TYR A 136 22.19 -21.01 -1.86
N ILE A 137 21.04 -21.60 -2.20
CA ILE A 137 19.94 -21.83 -1.26
C ILE A 137 19.73 -23.33 -1.10
N ILE A 138 19.59 -23.77 0.13
CA ILE A 138 19.26 -25.15 0.50
C ILE A 138 17.92 -25.13 1.21
N LEU A 139 17.01 -26.02 0.82
CA LEU A 139 15.78 -26.25 1.56
C LEU A 139 15.95 -27.44 2.48
N LEU A 140 15.81 -27.21 3.79
CA LEU A 140 15.93 -28.23 4.81
C LEU A 140 14.64 -28.35 5.62
N ASP A 141 14.38 -29.54 6.12
CA ASP A 141 13.38 -29.76 7.16
C ASP A 141 13.84 -29.05 8.45
N PRO A 142 12.99 -28.19 9.07
CA PRO A 142 13.42 -27.32 10.17
C PRO A 142 13.76 -28.07 11.46
N GLU A 143 13.27 -29.30 11.64
CA GLU A 143 13.53 -30.11 12.83
C GLU A 143 14.75 -31.03 12.64
N SER A 144 14.82 -31.72 11.51
CA SER A 144 15.83 -32.74 11.25
C SER A 144 17.06 -32.22 10.50
N LEU A 145 16.98 -31.03 9.90
CA LEU A 145 18.00 -30.42 9.02
C LEU A 145 18.38 -31.31 7.83
N ASN A 146 17.47 -32.18 7.40
CA ASN A 146 17.64 -33.00 6.20
C ASN A 146 17.14 -32.25 4.96
N LEU A 147 17.73 -32.55 3.80
CA LEU A 147 17.25 -32.07 2.51
C LEU A 147 15.81 -32.48 2.25
N VAL A 148 15.00 -31.52 1.78
CA VAL A 148 13.66 -31.81 1.26
C VAL A 148 13.72 -32.06 -0.26
N PRO A 149 12.90 -32.97 -0.81
CA PRO A 149 12.79 -33.16 -2.26
C PRO A 149 12.29 -31.91 -2.99
N ILE A 150 12.58 -31.82 -4.29
CA ILE A 150 11.99 -30.79 -5.17
C ILE A 150 10.46 -30.86 -5.10
N GLY A 151 9.81 -29.70 -5.00
CA GLY A 151 8.36 -29.56 -4.84
C GLY A 151 7.85 -29.69 -3.40
N CYS A 152 8.65 -30.17 -2.45
CA CYS A 152 8.28 -30.23 -1.05
C CYS A 152 8.63 -28.92 -0.32
N PRO A 153 7.75 -28.43 0.59
CA PRO A 153 8.09 -27.31 1.46
C PRO A 153 9.28 -27.62 2.37
N GLY A 154 10.17 -26.64 2.56
CA GLY A 154 11.26 -26.65 3.51
C GLY A 154 11.65 -25.24 3.93
N GLU A 155 12.42 -25.12 5.01
CA GLU A 155 12.98 -23.84 5.46
C GLU A 155 14.19 -23.47 4.59
N LEU A 156 14.28 -22.18 4.23
CA LEU A 156 15.35 -21.63 3.39
C LEU A 156 16.62 -21.43 4.22
N PHE A 157 17.71 -21.99 3.75
CA PHE A 157 19.06 -21.71 4.26
C PHE A 157 19.91 -21.14 3.14
N ILE A 158 20.57 -20.02 3.40
CA ILE A 158 21.40 -19.32 2.41
C ILE A 158 22.86 -19.57 2.72
N GLY A 159 23.68 -19.84 1.70
CA GLY A 159 25.13 -19.89 1.83
C GLY A 159 25.84 -19.21 0.67
N GLY A 160 27.16 -19.12 0.77
CA GLY A 160 28.01 -18.49 -0.24
C GLY A 160 28.46 -17.07 0.12
N ALA A 161 28.85 -16.30 -0.89
CA ALA A 161 29.58 -15.04 -0.72
C ALA A 161 28.74 -13.90 -0.10
N GLY A 162 27.41 -13.98 -0.18
CA GLY A 162 26.50 -12.96 0.34
C GLY A 162 26.34 -12.94 1.86
N LEU A 163 26.84 -13.95 2.59
CA LEU A 163 26.65 -14.02 4.04
C LEU A 163 27.39 -12.91 4.78
N ALA A 164 26.67 -12.23 5.67
CA ALA A 164 27.26 -11.33 6.64
C ALA A 164 28.14 -12.09 7.65
N ILE A 165 28.99 -11.35 8.36
CA ILE A 165 29.80 -11.89 9.45
C ILE A 165 28.91 -12.35 10.62
N GLY A 166 27.78 -11.67 10.83
CA GLY A 166 26.86 -11.91 11.93
C GLY A 166 26.24 -10.61 12.46
N TYR A 167 25.60 -10.72 13.61
CA TYR A 167 24.99 -9.59 14.32
C TYR A 167 26.01 -8.91 15.22
N LEU A 168 26.15 -7.59 15.09
CA LEU A 168 27.09 -6.81 15.88
C LEU A 168 26.80 -6.96 17.39
N ASN A 169 27.82 -7.37 18.15
CA ASN A 169 27.75 -7.61 19.61
C ASN A 169 26.70 -8.64 20.05
N ARG A 170 26.23 -9.51 19.15
CA ARG A 170 25.24 -10.57 19.45
C ARG A 170 25.76 -11.93 18.98
N SER A 171 26.81 -12.40 19.63
CA SER A 171 27.48 -13.67 19.29
C SER A 171 26.58 -14.90 19.45
N GLU A 172 25.71 -14.92 20.47
CA GLU A 172 24.74 -16.00 20.68
C GLU A 172 23.74 -16.10 19.52
N LEU A 173 23.09 -14.98 19.17
CA LEU A 173 22.16 -14.91 18.03
C LEU A 173 22.87 -15.23 16.70
N THR A 174 24.12 -14.77 16.55
CA THR A 174 24.92 -15.11 15.37
C THR A 174 25.14 -16.61 15.27
N GLY A 175 25.51 -17.29 16.37
CA GLY A 175 25.68 -18.74 16.38
C GLY A 175 24.38 -19.52 16.19
N GLU A 176 23.23 -18.96 16.57
CA GLU A 176 21.91 -19.55 16.36
C GLU A 176 21.48 -19.48 14.88
N ARG A 177 21.75 -18.36 14.20
CA ARG A 177 21.28 -18.12 12.84
C ARG A 177 22.31 -18.48 11.76
N PHE A 178 23.60 -18.30 12.01
CA PHE A 178 24.70 -18.63 11.10
C PHE A 178 25.33 -19.96 11.52
N ILE A 179 24.72 -21.05 11.09
CA ILE A 179 25.05 -22.41 11.54
C ILE A 179 26.00 -23.13 10.57
N PRO A 180 26.71 -24.17 11.02
CA PRO A 180 27.47 -25.04 10.13
C PRO A 180 26.57 -25.71 9.08
N ASN A 181 27.02 -25.74 7.83
CA ASN A 181 26.31 -26.41 6.75
C ASN A 181 26.39 -27.94 6.92
N PRO A 182 25.25 -28.65 7.12
CA PRO A 182 25.24 -30.10 7.34
C PRO A 182 25.64 -30.90 6.09
N LEU A 183 25.55 -30.29 4.90
CA LEU A 183 25.84 -30.94 3.61
C LEU A 183 27.27 -30.64 3.12
N ALA A 184 27.91 -29.60 3.65
CA ALA A 184 29.25 -29.17 3.25
C ALA A 184 30.06 -28.76 4.50
N PRO A 185 30.75 -29.72 5.15
CA PRO A 185 31.54 -29.43 6.34
C PRO A 185 32.54 -28.30 6.14
N GLY A 186 32.59 -27.37 7.09
CA GLY A 186 33.46 -26.19 7.04
C GLY A 186 32.85 -24.98 6.33
N GLN A 187 31.65 -25.09 5.78
CA GLN A 187 30.88 -23.95 5.28
C GLN A 187 29.82 -23.52 6.30
N THR A 188 29.45 -22.24 6.25
CA THR A 188 28.38 -21.66 7.07
C THR A 188 27.16 -21.39 6.20
N ILE A 189 25.97 -21.59 6.75
CA ILE A 189 24.69 -21.21 6.16
C ILE A 189 23.90 -20.35 7.14
N TYR A 190 23.10 -19.44 6.61
CA TYR A 190 22.19 -18.59 7.36
C TYR A 190 20.77 -19.15 7.33
N LYS A 191 20.18 -19.32 8.51
CA LYS A 191 18.79 -19.77 8.74
C LYS A 191 17.82 -18.58 8.64
N THR A 192 17.08 -18.50 7.53
CA THR A 192 16.26 -17.31 7.22
C THR A 192 14.95 -17.22 8.01
N GLY A 193 14.44 -18.35 8.51
CA GLY A 193 13.07 -18.45 9.04
C GLY A 193 11.98 -18.42 7.96
N ASP A 194 12.34 -18.42 6.68
CA ASP A 194 11.41 -18.41 5.54
C ASP A 194 11.16 -19.83 5.04
N MET A 195 9.92 -20.10 4.63
CA MET A 195 9.51 -21.37 4.02
C MET A 195 9.41 -21.22 2.51
N GLY A 196 9.77 -22.27 1.78
CA GLY A 196 9.64 -22.30 0.33
C GLY A 196 9.72 -23.70 -0.24
N LYS A 197 9.61 -23.81 -1.56
CA LYS A 197 9.82 -25.06 -2.30
C LYS A 197 10.47 -24.79 -3.65
N TRP A 198 11.29 -25.73 -4.10
CA TRP A 198 11.83 -25.71 -5.45
C TRP A 198 10.75 -26.08 -6.46
N LEU A 199 10.62 -25.29 -7.50
CA LEU A 199 9.81 -25.59 -8.68
C LEU A 199 10.59 -26.48 -9.64
N ALA A 200 9.88 -27.19 -10.52
CA ALA A 200 10.49 -28.11 -11.49
C ALA A 200 11.43 -27.40 -12.49
N ASN A 201 11.25 -26.10 -12.70
CA ASN A 201 12.10 -25.27 -13.56
C ASN A 201 13.37 -24.75 -12.85
N GLY A 202 13.59 -25.10 -11.58
CA GLY A 202 14.76 -24.66 -10.81
C GLY A 202 14.60 -23.28 -10.15
N GLU A 203 13.42 -22.66 -10.24
CA GLU A 203 13.11 -21.44 -9.49
C GLU A 203 12.55 -21.77 -8.10
N LEU A 204 12.60 -20.79 -7.21
CA LEU A 204 12.18 -20.93 -5.82
C LEU A 204 10.82 -20.25 -5.57
N GLU A 205 9.87 -20.97 -4.99
CA GLU A 205 8.60 -20.40 -4.53
C GLU A 205 8.64 -20.17 -3.01
N PHE A 206 8.32 -18.94 -2.59
CA PHE A 206 8.18 -18.50 -1.21
C PHE A 206 6.78 -18.85 -0.67
N LEU A 207 6.71 -19.47 0.50
CA LEU A 207 5.49 -19.98 1.11
C LEU A 207 5.09 -19.26 2.42
N GLY A 208 5.85 -18.23 2.82
CA GLY A 208 5.65 -17.51 4.08
C GLY A 208 6.75 -17.79 5.09
N ARG A 209 6.49 -17.48 6.37
CA ARG A 209 7.46 -17.59 7.46
C ARG A 209 7.19 -18.78 8.36
N ASN A 210 8.26 -19.33 8.91
CA ASN A 210 8.25 -20.36 9.95
C ASN A 210 8.41 -19.77 11.37
N ASP A 211 8.79 -18.50 11.49
CA ASP A 211 9.04 -17.82 12.77
C ASP A 211 8.11 -16.58 12.97
N SER A 212 8.39 -15.79 14.01
CA SER A 212 7.57 -14.67 14.46
C SER A 212 7.89 -13.31 13.83
N GLN A 213 8.78 -13.20 12.83
CA GLN A 213 8.99 -11.91 12.16
C GLN A 213 7.75 -11.52 11.36
N VAL A 214 7.47 -10.23 11.25
CA VAL A 214 6.25 -9.73 10.61
C VAL A 214 6.56 -8.65 9.58
N LYS A 215 5.72 -8.56 8.55
CA LYS A 215 5.72 -7.42 7.62
C LYS A 215 4.61 -6.47 8.02
N ILE A 216 4.96 -5.26 8.45
CA ILE A 216 4.00 -4.20 8.78
C ILE A 216 4.33 -2.98 7.93
N ARG A 217 3.33 -2.51 7.16
CA ARG A 217 3.45 -1.29 6.32
C ARG A 217 4.68 -1.29 5.40
N GLY A 218 5.02 -2.45 4.82
CA GLY A 218 6.16 -2.61 3.92
C GLY A 218 7.53 -2.86 4.59
N PHE A 219 7.59 -2.82 5.92
CA PHE A 219 8.81 -3.05 6.68
C PHE A 219 8.85 -4.46 7.25
N ARG A 220 10.01 -5.11 7.10
CA ARG A 220 10.33 -6.37 7.80
C ARG A 220 10.75 -6.02 9.22
N ILE A 221 9.98 -6.46 10.21
CA ILE A 221 10.18 -6.13 11.61
C ILE A 221 10.47 -7.40 12.40
N GLU A 222 11.63 -7.40 13.05
CA GLU A 222 11.98 -8.34 14.10
C GLU A 222 11.28 -7.91 15.40
N LEU A 223 10.24 -8.62 15.83
CA LEU A 223 9.57 -8.30 17.10
C LEU A 223 10.57 -8.31 18.28
N GLY A 224 11.53 -9.24 18.23
CA GLY A 224 12.63 -9.33 19.19
C GLY A 224 13.55 -8.10 19.22
N GLU A 225 13.67 -7.32 18.14
CA GLU A 225 14.45 -6.08 18.16
C GLU A 225 13.79 -5.06 19.09
N ILE A 226 12.47 -4.89 18.96
CA ILE A 226 11.66 -4.01 19.80
C ILE A 226 11.71 -4.50 21.26
N GLU A 227 11.57 -5.80 21.49
CA GLU A 227 11.71 -6.42 22.81
C GLU A 227 13.08 -6.11 23.44
N ASN A 228 14.15 -6.18 22.66
CA ASN A 228 15.49 -5.88 23.17
C ASN A 228 15.67 -4.40 23.51
N VAL A 229 15.14 -3.48 22.72
CA VAL A 229 15.16 -2.05 23.08
C VAL A 229 14.36 -1.81 24.35
N LEU A 230 13.18 -2.44 24.50
CA LEU A 230 12.40 -2.41 25.73
C LEU A 230 13.21 -2.91 26.93
N LEU A 231 13.98 -3.99 26.78
CA LEU A 231 14.84 -4.54 27.84
C LEU A 231 16.02 -3.61 28.23
N THR A 232 16.38 -2.62 27.41
CA THR A 232 17.39 -1.62 27.80
C THR A 232 16.85 -0.58 28.77
N LEU A 233 15.53 -0.44 28.87
CA LEU A 233 14.88 0.53 29.76
C LEU A 233 14.94 0.01 31.20
N GLU A 234 15.40 0.86 32.12
CA GLU A 234 15.75 0.46 33.49
C GLU A 234 14.59 -0.24 34.23
N SER A 235 13.36 0.19 33.96
CA SER A 235 12.13 -0.30 34.59
C SER A 235 11.59 -1.63 34.03
N VAL A 236 12.13 -2.13 32.91
CA VAL A 236 11.63 -3.34 32.23
C VAL A 236 12.48 -4.56 32.64
N GLN A 237 11.81 -5.64 33.06
CA GLN A 237 12.43 -6.93 33.42
C GLN A 237 12.31 -7.97 32.31
N GLN A 238 11.15 -8.05 31.66
CA GLN A 238 10.88 -8.89 30.49
C GLN A 238 10.02 -8.11 29.50
N ALA A 239 10.17 -8.39 28.22
CA ALA A 239 9.36 -7.79 27.15
C ALA A 239 8.96 -8.86 26.13
N VAL A 240 7.76 -8.73 25.59
CA VAL A 240 7.22 -9.53 24.49
C VAL A 240 6.46 -8.58 23.56
N VAL A 241 6.69 -8.68 22.25
CA VAL A 241 5.96 -7.89 21.25
C VAL A 241 5.23 -8.84 20.32
N ILE A 242 3.96 -8.52 20.01
CA ILE A 242 3.13 -9.29 19.09
C ILE A 242 2.48 -8.37 18.06
N VAL A 243 1.87 -8.97 17.04
CA VAL A 243 0.94 -8.28 16.14
C VAL A 243 -0.50 -8.60 16.54
N HIS A 244 -1.29 -7.55 16.70
CA HIS A 244 -2.72 -7.62 16.97
C HIS A 244 -3.45 -6.61 16.05
N ASP A 245 -4.42 -7.08 15.27
CA ASP A 245 -5.15 -6.27 14.28
C ASP A 245 -4.24 -5.38 13.41
N GLU A 246 -3.23 -6.01 12.80
CA GLU A 246 -2.20 -5.37 11.95
C GLU A 246 -1.36 -4.27 12.63
N LYS A 247 -1.40 -4.18 13.96
CA LYS A 247 -0.64 -3.23 14.78
C LYS A 247 0.29 -3.96 15.75
N LEU A 248 1.38 -3.29 16.13
CA LEU A 248 2.31 -3.78 17.15
C LEU A 248 1.74 -3.55 18.55
N ALA A 249 1.76 -4.58 19.40
CA ALA A 249 1.41 -4.49 20.81
C ALA A 249 2.54 -5.08 21.67
N ALA A 250 2.96 -4.35 22.70
CA ALA A 250 4.02 -4.78 23.61
C ALA A 250 3.48 -5.15 24.99
N TYR A 251 4.08 -6.17 25.59
CA TYR A 251 3.79 -6.66 26.93
C TYR A 251 5.08 -6.68 27.73
N ILE A 252 5.05 -6.12 28.95
CA ILE A 252 6.24 -6.04 29.79
C ILE A 252 5.99 -6.60 31.18
N VAL A 253 7.02 -7.22 31.77
CA VAL A 253 7.10 -7.44 33.21
C VAL A 253 7.94 -6.30 33.77
N ALA A 254 7.37 -5.48 34.64
CA ALA A 254 8.04 -4.34 35.25
C ALA A 254 8.88 -4.77 36.47
N LYS A 255 10.01 -4.10 36.72
CA LYS A 255 10.80 -4.29 37.95
C LYS A 255 10.16 -3.62 39.17
N ASP A 256 9.44 -2.52 38.93
CA ASP A 256 8.75 -1.73 39.94
C ASP A 256 7.23 -1.77 39.75
N VAL A 257 6.49 -1.58 40.84
CA VAL A 257 5.01 -1.66 40.86
C VAL A 257 4.35 -0.51 40.10
N ASN A 258 5.07 0.59 39.84
CA ASN A 258 4.54 1.80 39.19
C ASN A 258 5.41 2.16 37.98
N VAL A 259 5.07 1.60 36.82
CA VAL A 259 5.73 1.89 35.54
C VAL A 259 4.88 2.86 34.73
N ASP A 260 5.53 3.93 34.24
CA ASP A 260 4.94 4.87 33.28
C ASP A 260 5.04 4.30 31.85
N THR A 261 4.01 3.58 31.42
CA THR A 261 3.91 2.96 30.08
C THR A 261 3.97 3.99 28.95
N ALA A 262 3.37 5.18 29.14
CA ALA A 262 3.40 6.27 28.18
C ALA A 262 4.81 6.85 28.03
N GLY A 263 5.52 7.04 29.14
CA GLY A 263 6.93 7.43 29.15
C GLY A 263 7.82 6.44 28.39
N LEU A 264 7.58 5.13 28.54
CA LEU A 264 8.32 4.09 27.81
C LEU A 264 8.07 4.11 26.29
N LEU A 265 6.82 4.36 25.86
CA LEU A 265 6.52 4.57 24.43
C LEU A 265 7.25 5.80 23.87
N GLY A 266 7.29 6.89 24.64
CA GLY A 266 8.08 8.07 24.29
C GLY A 266 9.57 7.75 24.12
N GLN A 267 10.15 6.98 25.04
CA GLN A 267 11.55 6.54 24.95
C GLN A 267 11.82 5.62 23.76
N LEU A 268 10.89 4.71 23.44
CA LEU A 268 10.98 3.85 22.25
C LEU A 268 10.98 4.66 20.96
N SER A 269 10.10 5.65 20.83
CA SER A 269 10.01 6.49 19.62
C SER A 269 11.25 7.34 19.36
N ASN A 270 12.10 7.56 20.37
CA ASN A 270 13.41 8.21 20.20
C ASN A 270 14.51 7.25 19.73
N GLN A 271 14.32 5.94 19.88
CA GLN A 271 15.34 4.92 19.59
C GLN A 271 14.99 4.05 18.37
N LEU A 272 13.70 3.94 18.05
CA LEU A 272 13.18 3.11 16.97
C LEU A 272 12.47 3.98 15.92
N PRO A 273 12.52 3.57 14.63
CA PRO A 273 11.65 4.13 13.61
C PRO A 273 10.16 3.99 13.98
N GLU A 274 9.32 4.95 13.55
CA GLU A 274 7.91 5.02 13.93
C GLU A 274 7.11 3.74 13.63
N TYR A 275 7.39 3.06 12.52
CA TYR A 275 6.73 1.82 12.15
C TYR A 275 7.09 0.62 13.05
N MET A 276 8.15 0.73 13.87
CA MET A 276 8.55 -0.26 14.88
C MET A 276 8.04 0.08 16.29
N VAL A 277 7.46 1.26 16.51
CA VAL A 277 6.95 1.65 17.83
C VAL A 277 5.60 0.96 18.08
N PRO A 278 5.47 0.16 19.16
CA PRO A 278 4.19 -0.44 19.53
C PRO A 278 3.10 0.61 19.77
N GLY A 279 1.86 0.29 19.38
CA GLY A 279 0.71 1.14 19.68
C GLY A 279 0.29 1.10 21.15
N THR A 280 0.67 0.04 21.87
CA THR A 280 0.36 -0.15 23.30
C THR A 280 1.51 -0.83 24.04
N ILE A 281 1.61 -0.55 25.35
CA ILE A 281 2.42 -1.32 26.31
C ILE A 281 1.49 -1.77 27.44
N THR A 282 1.41 -3.08 27.67
CA THR A 282 0.63 -3.66 28.77
C THR A 282 1.55 -4.30 29.81
N VAL A 283 1.39 -3.94 31.08
CA VAL A 283 2.15 -4.56 32.18
C VAL A 283 1.49 -5.89 32.57
N ILE A 284 2.29 -6.97 32.59
CA ILE A 284 1.87 -8.32 32.98
C ILE A 284 2.70 -8.83 34.15
N GLU A 285 2.12 -9.68 35.00
CA GLU A 285 2.83 -10.25 36.16
C GLU A 285 3.96 -11.20 35.74
N HIS A 286 3.74 -11.96 34.67
CA HIS A 286 4.72 -12.89 34.11
C HIS A 286 4.40 -13.18 32.65
N VAL A 287 5.43 -13.48 31.84
CA VAL A 287 5.25 -13.90 30.45
C VAL A 287 4.64 -15.32 30.42
N PRO A 288 3.42 -15.50 29.87
CA PRO A 288 2.76 -16.80 29.85
C PRO A 288 3.49 -17.76 28.89
N ARG A 289 3.63 -19.01 29.31
CA ARG A 289 4.30 -20.05 28.52
C ARG A 289 3.42 -21.29 28.42
N THR A 290 3.46 -21.92 27.26
CA THR A 290 2.87 -23.23 27.00
C THR A 290 3.59 -24.32 27.80
N VAL A 291 3.01 -25.52 27.87
CA VAL A 291 3.64 -26.73 28.44
C VAL A 291 5.00 -27.08 27.82
N ASN A 292 5.27 -26.62 26.60
CA ASN A 292 6.53 -26.81 25.89
C ASN A 292 7.53 -25.64 26.10
N GLY A 293 7.23 -24.70 27.00
CA GLY A 293 8.09 -23.57 27.33
C GLY A 293 8.11 -22.42 26.31
N LYS A 294 7.36 -22.52 25.20
CA LYS A 294 7.15 -21.44 24.22
C LYS A 294 6.14 -20.40 24.73
N LEU A 295 6.23 -19.15 24.26
CA LEU A 295 5.26 -18.09 24.54
C LEU A 295 3.83 -18.55 24.22
N ASP A 296 2.90 -18.36 25.16
CA ASP A 296 1.48 -18.60 24.94
C ASP A 296 0.76 -17.29 24.63
N VAL A 297 0.73 -16.92 23.34
CA VAL A 297 0.12 -15.68 22.86
C VAL A 297 -1.38 -15.62 23.19
N ARG A 298 -2.08 -16.76 23.29
CA ARG A 298 -3.51 -16.81 23.60
C ARG A 298 -3.81 -16.52 25.06
N ALA A 299 -2.82 -16.70 25.93
CA ALA A 299 -2.91 -16.40 27.36
C ALA A 299 -2.50 -14.95 27.68
N LEU A 300 -2.01 -14.19 26.70
CA LEU A 300 -1.79 -12.75 26.88
C LEU A 300 -3.13 -12.03 26.99
N PRO A 301 -3.26 -11.04 27.88
CA PRO A 301 -4.45 -10.20 27.95
C PRO A 301 -4.63 -9.45 26.63
N ALA A 302 -5.87 -9.18 26.24
CA ALA A 302 -6.14 -8.34 25.07
C ALA A 302 -5.46 -6.97 25.26
N PRO A 303 -4.74 -6.47 24.25
CA PRO A 303 -4.02 -5.22 24.39
C PRO A 303 -5.01 -4.08 24.60
N THR A 304 -5.00 -3.50 25.80
CA THR A 304 -5.80 -2.32 26.11
C THR A 304 -5.03 -1.10 25.67
N VAL A 305 -5.62 -0.32 24.75
CA VAL A 305 -5.16 1.04 24.48
C VAL A 305 -5.43 1.84 25.74
N GLU A 306 -4.45 1.95 26.63
CA GLU A 306 -4.50 2.93 27.70
C GLU A 306 -4.51 4.30 27.02
N LYS A 307 -5.71 4.90 26.93
CA LYS A 307 -5.82 6.30 26.54
C LYS A 307 -4.93 7.10 27.48
N THR A 308 -4.01 7.87 26.90
CA THR A 308 -3.33 8.96 27.61
C THR A 308 -4.35 9.68 28.49
N ALA A 309 -3.95 10.04 29.71
CA ALA A 309 -4.87 10.70 30.65
C ALA A 309 -5.58 11.84 29.92
N TYR A 310 -6.91 11.73 29.78
CA TYR A 310 -7.67 12.60 28.89
C TYR A 310 -7.43 14.06 29.25
N VAL A 311 -6.74 14.78 28.34
CA VAL A 311 -6.53 16.22 28.46
C VAL A 311 -7.62 16.90 27.64
N SER A 312 -8.56 17.53 28.32
CA SER A 312 -9.65 18.25 27.67
C SER A 312 -9.13 19.41 26.82
N PRO A 313 -9.72 19.66 25.65
CA PRO A 313 -9.41 20.84 24.86
C PRO A 313 -9.61 22.12 25.67
N THR A 314 -8.67 23.05 25.50
CA THR A 314 -8.63 24.34 26.23
C THR A 314 -9.06 25.52 25.36
N THR A 315 -9.12 25.32 24.04
CA THR A 315 -9.58 26.31 23.06
C THR A 315 -10.73 25.76 22.23
N GLU A 316 -11.52 26.67 21.63
CA GLU A 316 -12.59 26.30 20.69
C GLU A 316 -12.03 25.55 19.49
N LEU A 317 -10.90 26.00 18.94
CA LEU A 317 -10.19 25.32 17.86
C LEU A 317 -9.77 23.89 18.23
N GLN A 318 -9.20 23.69 19.42
CA GLN A 318 -8.86 22.36 19.90
C GLN A 318 -10.10 21.46 20.04
N THR A 319 -11.23 22.03 20.46
CA THR A 319 -12.49 21.30 20.61
C THR A 319 -13.01 20.82 19.24
N GLN A 320 -12.95 21.69 18.24
CA GLN A 320 -13.33 21.36 16.86
C GLN A 320 -12.41 20.30 16.26
N LEU A 321 -11.09 20.43 16.45
CA LEU A 321 -10.12 19.43 15.96
C LEU A 321 -10.30 18.06 16.63
N CYS A 322 -10.58 18.03 17.95
CA CYS A 322 -10.93 16.80 18.65
C CYS A 322 -12.14 16.14 17.99
N SER A 323 -13.23 16.89 17.80
CA SER A 323 -14.46 16.36 17.16
C SER A 323 -14.18 15.77 15.77
N ILE A 324 -13.42 16.48 14.93
CA ILE A 324 -13.07 16.00 13.58
C ILE A 324 -12.29 14.69 13.65
N TRP A 325 -11.35 14.57 14.57
CA TRP A 325 -10.61 13.32 14.75
C TRP A 325 -11.49 12.20 15.29
N GLU A 326 -12.43 12.50 16.19
CA GLU A 326 -13.35 11.51 16.74
C GLU A 326 -14.22 10.91 15.63
N ASP A 327 -14.72 11.74 14.72
CA ASP A 327 -15.56 11.32 13.60
C ASP A 327 -14.77 10.51 12.56
N ILE A 328 -13.53 10.91 12.27
CA ILE A 328 -12.69 10.23 11.27
C ILE A 328 -12.18 8.89 11.79
N LEU A 329 -11.65 8.89 13.02
CA LEU A 329 -11.05 7.70 13.61
C LEU A 329 -12.09 6.79 14.28
N SER A 330 -13.34 7.25 14.41
CA SER A 330 -14.42 6.56 15.13
C SER A 330 -14.04 6.21 16.58
N VAL A 331 -13.26 7.08 17.22
CA VAL A 331 -12.80 6.95 18.61
C VAL A 331 -13.26 8.17 19.39
N SER A 332 -13.95 8.00 20.52
CA SER A 332 -14.37 9.11 21.41
C SER A 332 -14.29 8.69 22.89
N PRO A 333 -13.96 9.58 23.84
CA PRO A 333 -13.46 10.93 23.61
C PRO A 333 -11.97 10.92 23.18
N ILE A 334 -11.54 11.94 22.43
CA ILE A 334 -10.14 12.23 22.07
C ILE A 334 -9.68 13.49 22.82
N GLY A 335 -8.59 13.37 23.57
CA GLY A 335 -7.92 14.48 24.24
C GLY A 335 -6.88 15.17 23.35
N ILE A 336 -6.46 16.38 23.72
CA ILE A 336 -5.54 17.17 22.89
C ILE A 336 -4.13 16.59 22.79
N GLU A 337 -3.73 15.73 23.72
CA GLU A 337 -2.44 15.05 23.75
C GLU A 337 -2.49 13.64 23.14
N ASP A 338 -3.66 13.19 22.67
CA ASP A 338 -3.76 11.88 22.04
C ASP A 338 -3.08 11.91 20.68
N ASN A 339 -2.25 10.90 20.43
CA ASN A 339 -1.46 10.79 19.21
C ASN A 339 -2.30 10.19 18.07
N PHE A 340 -2.42 10.92 16.96
CA PHE A 340 -3.20 10.56 15.77
C PHE A 340 -2.96 9.12 15.29
N PHE A 341 -1.69 8.73 15.19
CA PHE A 341 -1.27 7.44 14.64
C PHE A 341 -1.43 6.31 15.65
N THR A 342 -1.25 6.61 16.94
CA THR A 342 -1.49 5.64 18.02
C THR A 342 -2.97 5.33 18.15
N LEU A 343 -3.84 6.31 17.89
CA LEU A 343 -5.29 6.11 17.78
C LEU A 343 -5.70 5.31 16.52
N GLY A 344 -4.76 4.97 15.64
CA GLY A 344 -5.00 4.20 14.43
C GLY A 344 -5.13 5.02 13.16
N GLY A 345 -4.90 6.33 13.21
CA GLY A 345 -4.91 7.18 12.02
C GLY A 345 -3.86 6.78 11.00
N THR A 346 -4.26 6.83 9.73
CA THR A 346 -3.42 6.57 8.56
C THR A 346 -3.19 7.85 7.75
N SER A 347 -2.38 7.79 6.70
CA SER A 347 -2.20 8.92 5.78
C SER A 347 -3.50 9.32 5.06
N ILE A 348 -4.41 8.35 4.80
CA ILE A 348 -5.72 8.63 4.20
C ILE A 348 -6.61 9.37 5.20
N ASP A 349 -6.58 8.96 6.47
CA ASP A 349 -7.31 9.65 7.53
C ASP A 349 -6.76 11.06 7.75
N ALA A 350 -5.45 11.26 7.61
CA ALA A 350 -4.82 12.57 7.67
C ALA A 350 -5.26 13.48 6.51
N ILE A 351 -5.38 12.95 5.29
CA ILE A 351 -5.95 13.69 4.13
C ILE A 351 -7.40 14.07 4.40
N ARG A 352 -8.20 13.12 4.89
CA ARG A 352 -9.61 13.37 5.25
C ARG A 352 -9.72 14.43 6.34
N ALA A 353 -8.89 14.36 7.38
CA ALA A 353 -8.85 15.34 8.46
C ALA A 353 -8.50 16.73 7.93
N ALA A 354 -7.50 16.83 7.06
CA ALA A 354 -7.16 18.08 6.40
C ALA A 354 -8.33 18.66 5.59
N GLY A 355 -9.03 17.82 4.83
CA GLY A 355 -10.21 18.21 4.05
C GLY A 355 -11.37 18.71 4.90
N VAL A 356 -11.68 18.00 6.00
CA VAL A 356 -12.76 18.38 6.93
C VAL A 356 -12.42 19.66 7.69
N VAL A 357 -11.18 19.78 8.20
CA VAL A 357 -10.68 21.01 8.84
C VAL A 357 -10.82 22.20 7.90
N PHE A 358 -10.46 22.01 6.63
CA PHE A 358 -10.64 23.04 5.62
C PHE A 358 -12.12 23.40 5.41
N SER A 359 -12.99 22.41 5.20
CA SER A 359 -14.41 22.66 4.89
C SER A 359 -15.20 23.26 6.06
N GLU A 360 -14.89 22.88 7.29
CA GLU A 360 -15.65 23.28 8.48
C GLU A 360 -15.06 24.51 9.16
N LEU A 361 -13.73 24.64 9.17
CA LEU A 361 -13.03 25.68 9.94
C LEU A 361 -12.39 26.75 9.05
N GLY A 362 -12.27 26.52 7.74
CA GLY A 362 -11.61 27.46 6.82
C GLY A 362 -10.10 27.60 7.05
N LEU A 363 -9.50 26.66 7.79
CA LEU A 363 -8.07 26.63 8.13
C LEU A 363 -7.36 25.58 7.29
N THR A 364 -6.09 25.81 6.95
CA THR A 364 -5.30 24.79 6.25
C THR A 364 -4.49 23.97 7.22
N LEU A 365 -4.78 22.68 7.25
CA LEU A 365 -3.99 21.67 7.91
C LEU A 365 -3.15 20.91 6.88
N SER A 366 -1.83 21.13 6.86
CA SER A 366 -0.97 20.30 6.04
C SER A 366 -0.83 18.91 6.64
N ILE A 367 -0.78 17.89 5.79
CA ILE A 367 -0.52 16.51 6.22
C ILE A 367 0.82 16.45 6.97
N SER A 368 1.84 17.17 6.50
CA SER A 368 3.15 17.28 7.15
C SER A 368 3.05 17.80 8.60
N ALA A 369 2.14 18.72 8.88
CA ALA A 369 1.91 19.21 10.25
C ALA A 369 1.31 18.13 11.16
N ILE A 370 0.44 17.26 10.63
CA ILE A 370 -0.10 16.11 11.40
C ILE A 370 1.03 15.14 11.74
N PHE A 371 1.91 14.82 10.79
CA PHE A 371 3.05 13.93 11.04
C PHE A 371 4.08 14.51 12.01
N ALA A 372 4.35 15.81 11.95
CA ALA A 372 5.30 16.47 12.84
C ALA A 372 4.73 16.71 14.24
N GLY A 373 3.49 17.24 14.33
CA GLY A 373 2.85 17.60 15.59
C GLY A 373 2.26 16.41 16.33
N LYS A 374 1.70 15.44 15.60
CA LYS A 374 1.09 14.17 16.07
C LYS A 374 -0.11 14.27 17.00
N THR A 375 -0.22 15.35 17.78
CA THR A 375 -1.30 15.62 18.74
C THR A 375 -1.96 16.94 18.40
N ILE A 376 -3.23 17.10 18.79
CA ILE A 376 -3.98 18.34 18.55
C ILE A 376 -3.32 19.53 19.26
N ALA A 377 -2.74 19.33 20.44
CA ALA A 377 -2.00 20.36 21.16
C ALA A 377 -0.84 20.95 20.35
N ASN A 378 -0.12 20.10 19.60
CA ASN A 378 1.00 20.51 18.76
C ASN A 378 0.56 20.96 17.36
N ILE A 379 -0.57 20.48 16.86
CA ILE A 379 -1.08 20.80 15.51
C ILE A 379 -1.85 22.11 15.50
N ALA A 380 -2.65 22.40 16.54
CA ALA A 380 -3.49 23.59 16.59
C ALA A 380 -2.71 24.91 16.37
N PRO A 381 -1.49 25.10 16.90
CA PRO A 381 -0.69 26.30 16.65
C PRO A 381 -0.11 26.41 15.23
N LEU A 382 -0.09 25.30 14.46
CA LEU A 382 0.47 25.22 13.11
C LEU A 382 -0.58 25.49 12.02
N LEU A 383 -1.85 25.62 12.40
CA LEU A 383 -2.94 25.96 11.48
C LEU A 383 -2.81 27.41 11.06
N GLU A 384 -2.78 27.64 9.77
CA GLU A 384 -2.75 28.98 9.18
C GLU A 384 -4.14 29.33 8.65
N ASP A 385 -4.58 30.56 8.91
CA ASP A 385 -5.74 31.16 8.25
C ASP A 385 -5.46 31.21 6.75
N VAL A 386 -6.34 30.63 5.94
CA VAL A 386 -6.20 30.74 4.50
C VAL A 386 -7.31 31.59 3.90
N LYS A 387 -6.88 32.67 3.24
CA LYS A 387 -7.64 33.31 2.17
C LYS A 387 -7.51 32.46 0.91
N ILE A 388 -8.36 31.45 0.71
CA ILE A 388 -8.40 30.70 -0.56
C ILE A 388 -9.34 31.40 -1.55
N PRO A 389 -9.01 31.47 -2.86
CA PRO A 389 -9.95 31.89 -3.88
C PRO A 389 -11.12 30.91 -3.93
N MET A 390 -12.34 31.40 -3.73
CA MET A 390 -13.57 30.65 -4.00
C MET A 390 -13.47 30.04 -5.40
N ILE A 391 -13.62 28.71 -5.54
CA ILE A 391 -13.83 28.10 -6.86
C ILE A 391 -15.18 28.65 -7.32
N PRO A 392 -15.21 29.54 -8.33
CA PRO A 392 -16.46 30.15 -8.74
C PRO A 392 -17.39 29.08 -9.32
N ASN A 393 -18.69 29.22 -9.10
CA ASN A 393 -19.67 28.43 -9.85
C ASN A 393 -19.39 28.61 -11.34
N VAL A 394 -19.27 27.49 -12.05
CA VAL A 394 -19.08 27.49 -13.49
C VAL A 394 -20.42 27.85 -14.12
N GLU A 395 -20.54 29.09 -14.59
CA GLU A 395 -21.72 29.54 -15.33
C GLU A 395 -21.75 28.93 -16.74
N CYS A 396 -22.93 28.52 -17.19
CA CYS A 396 -23.14 28.17 -18.59
C CYS A 396 -23.21 29.43 -19.47
N ASP A 397 -22.93 29.25 -20.75
CA ASP A 397 -23.10 30.32 -21.73
C ASP A 397 -24.58 30.54 -22.11
N SER A 398 -24.83 31.49 -23.03
CA SER A 398 -26.17 31.80 -23.52
C SER A 398 -26.87 30.65 -24.26
N GLU A 399 -26.15 29.59 -24.63
CA GLU A 399 -26.69 28.38 -25.24
C GLU A 399 -26.92 27.25 -24.22
N GLY A 400 -26.66 27.50 -22.93
CA GLY A 400 -26.77 26.49 -21.86
C GLY A 400 -25.59 25.52 -21.83
N LEU A 401 -24.45 25.88 -22.42
CA LEU A 401 -23.26 25.04 -22.48
C LEU A 401 -22.23 25.42 -21.41
N TYR A 402 -21.71 24.42 -20.70
CA TYR A 402 -20.70 24.57 -19.66
C TYR A 402 -19.30 24.33 -20.21
N PRO A 403 -18.28 25.09 -19.79
CA PRO A 403 -16.89 24.76 -20.11
C PRO A 403 -16.52 23.42 -19.46
N LEU A 404 -15.66 22.67 -20.14
CA LEU A 404 -15.14 21.40 -19.65
C LEU A 404 -14.02 21.63 -18.63
N SER A 405 -13.90 20.72 -17.67
CA SER A 405 -12.65 20.61 -16.91
C SER A 405 -11.53 20.08 -17.80
N PHE A 406 -10.26 20.32 -17.45
CA PHE A 406 -9.13 19.78 -18.22
C PHE A 406 -9.20 18.25 -18.38
N GLY A 407 -9.70 17.54 -17.37
CA GLY A 407 -9.92 16.08 -17.44
C GLY A 407 -11.00 15.70 -18.46
N GLN A 408 -12.08 16.48 -18.54
CA GLN A 408 -13.14 16.29 -19.53
C GLN A 408 -12.68 16.68 -20.94
N GLU A 409 -11.93 17.77 -21.12
CA GLU A 409 -11.37 18.16 -22.42
C GLU A 409 -10.51 17.04 -23.00
N ARG A 410 -9.60 16.48 -22.19
CA ARG A 410 -8.79 15.34 -22.58
C ARG A 410 -9.65 14.15 -22.98
N SER A 411 -10.69 13.85 -22.21
CA SER A 411 -11.56 12.70 -22.44
C SER A 411 -12.37 12.85 -23.74
N VAL A 412 -12.90 14.04 -24.02
CA VAL A 412 -13.59 14.35 -25.29
C VAL A 412 -12.63 14.26 -26.47
N PHE A 413 -11.42 14.82 -26.35
CA PHE A 413 -10.40 14.72 -27.38
C PHE A 413 -10.02 13.27 -27.68
N MET A 414 -9.86 12.44 -26.65
CA MET A 414 -9.55 11.01 -26.81
C MET A 414 -10.68 10.25 -27.49
N ALA A 415 -11.94 10.52 -27.11
CA ALA A 415 -13.11 9.90 -27.72
C ALA A 415 -13.26 10.23 -29.21
N GLU A 416 -12.98 11.47 -29.62
CA GLU A 416 -13.01 11.90 -31.03
C GLU A 416 -11.82 11.38 -31.84
N SER A 417 -10.62 11.41 -31.26
CA SER A 417 -9.38 11.07 -31.97
C SER A 417 -9.17 9.57 -32.11
N HIS A 418 -9.72 8.78 -31.17
CA HIS A 418 -9.57 7.33 -31.14
C HIS A 418 -10.89 6.62 -30.81
N PRO A 419 -11.92 6.68 -31.69
CA PRO A 419 -13.22 6.06 -31.42
C PRO A 419 -13.12 4.56 -31.13
N ASP A 420 -12.17 3.87 -31.78
CA ASP A 420 -11.90 2.45 -31.61
C ASP A 420 -11.29 2.09 -30.23
N ALA A 421 -10.77 3.08 -29.50
CA ALA A 421 -10.21 2.93 -28.15
C ALA A 421 -11.15 3.40 -27.03
N SER A 422 -12.38 3.79 -27.36
CA SER A 422 -13.35 4.34 -26.41
C SER A 422 -13.63 3.39 -25.23
N SER A 423 -13.61 2.07 -25.46
CA SER A 423 -13.82 1.07 -24.41
C SER A 423 -12.72 1.00 -23.35
N ALA A 424 -11.52 1.53 -23.62
CA ALA A 424 -10.45 1.64 -22.62
C ALA A 424 -10.79 2.61 -21.48
N TYR A 425 -11.78 3.49 -21.70
CA TYR A 425 -12.28 4.44 -20.72
C TYR A 425 -13.62 4.01 -20.11
N HIS A 426 -14.02 2.75 -20.33
CA HIS A 426 -15.18 2.18 -19.66
C HIS A 426 -14.78 1.65 -18.29
N VAL A 427 -15.64 1.86 -17.31
CA VAL A 427 -15.52 1.36 -15.93
C VAL A 427 -16.67 0.37 -15.72
N PRO A 428 -16.52 -0.90 -16.15
CA PRO A 428 -17.54 -1.91 -15.96
C PRO A 428 -17.53 -2.39 -14.51
N VAL A 429 -18.69 -2.32 -13.87
CA VAL A 429 -18.93 -2.85 -12.53
C VAL A 429 -19.99 -3.93 -12.62
N MET A 430 -19.70 -5.10 -12.06
CA MET A 430 -20.60 -6.24 -12.06
C MET A 430 -20.91 -6.66 -10.62
N PHE A 431 -22.19 -6.74 -10.30
CA PHE A 431 -22.70 -7.16 -9.01
C PHE A 431 -23.36 -8.53 -9.14
N ARG A 432 -22.92 -9.50 -8.35
CA ARG A 432 -23.65 -10.75 -8.18
C ARG A 432 -24.84 -10.52 -7.25
N LEU A 433 -26.05 -10.76 -7.73
CA LEU A 433 -27.27 -10.58 -6.96
C LEU A 433 -27.56 -11.82 -6.13
N ASN A 434 -28.09 -11.63 -4.92
CA ASN A 434 -28.62 -12.73 -4.13
C ASN A 434 -30.05 -13.08 -4.60
N GLN A 435 -30.50 -14.29 -4.30
CA GLN A 435 -31.85 -14.77 -4.69
C GLN A 435 -33.00 -13.97 -4.07
N HIS A 436 -32.72 -13.11 -3.09
CA HIS A 436 -33.70 -12.27 -2.40
C HIS A 436 -33.65 -10.81 -2.85
N CYS A 437 -32.86 -10.49 -3.89
CA CYS A 437 -32.70 -9.13 -4.37
C CYS A 437 -34.01 -8.66 -5.03
N ASP A 438 -34.55 -7.53 -4.57
CA ASP A 438 -35.63 -6.84 -5.27
C ASP A 438 -35.03 -6.04 -6.44
N THR A 439 -35.05 -6.65 -7.64
CA THR A 439 -34.50 -6.05 -8.85
C THR A 439 -35.22 -4.76 -9.24
N LEU A 440 -36.53 -4.65 -8.97
CA LEU A 440 -37.29 -3.42 -9.22
C LEU A 440 -36.87 -2.29 -8.28
N ALA A 441 -36.52 -2.60 -7.02
CA ALA A 441 -35.95 -1.60 -6.12
C ALA A 441 -34.56 -1.14 -6.58
N LEU A 442 -33.74 -2.07 -7.09
CA LEU A 442 -32.41 -1.76 -7.63
C LEU A 442 -32.49 -0.87 -8.88
N GLU A 443 -33.40 -1.18 -9.81
CA GLU A 443 -33.67 -0.35 -10.98
C GLU A 443 -34.05 1.09 -10.56
N ARG A 444 -34.99 1.23 -9.63
CA ARG A 444 -35.39 2.55 -9.10
C ARG A 444 -34.24 3.30 -8.43
N ALA A 445 -33.37 2.59 -7.71
CA ALA A 445 -32.21 3.19 -7.05
C ALA A 445 -31.21 3.72 -8.08
N LEU A 446 -30.92 2.96 -9.15
CA LEU A 446 -30.01 3.42 -10.19
C LEU A 446 -30.57 4.64 -10.95
N HIS A 447 -31.87 4.62 -11.29
CA HIS A 447 -32.53 5.80 -11.86
C HIS A 447 -32.41 7.04 -10.96
N PHE A 448 -32.59 6.88 -9.64
CA PHE A 448 -32.43 7.97 -8.69
C PHE A 448 -31.00 8.54 -8.69
N VAL A 449 -29.98 7.67 -8.71
CA VAL A 449 -28.57 8.10 -8.75
C VAL A 449 -28.26 8.86 -10.04
N VAL A 450 -28.64 8.33 -11.20
CA VAL A 450 -28.40 9.01 -12.49
C VAL A 450 -29.13 10.35 -12.55
N ASN A 451 -30.36 10.44 -12.03
CA ASN A 451 -31.10 11.70 -12.02
C ASN A 451 -30.53 12.72 -11.03
N ARG A 452 -29.99 12.27 -9.89
CA ARG A 452 -29.36 13.12 -8.87
C ARG A 452 -28.06 13.76 -9.36
N HIS A 453 -27.28 13.06 -10.17
CA HIS A 453 -25.93 13.47 -10.54
C HIS A 453 -25.86 13.91 -12.02
N ASP A 454 -25.85 15.23 -12.26
CA ASP A 454 -25.82 15.83 -13.61
C ASP A 454 -24.68 15.27 -14.48
N ILE A 455 -23.54 14.93 -13.89
CA ILE A 455 -22.39 14.37 -14.60
C ILE A 455 -22.72 13.04 -15.32
N LEU A 456 -23.58 12.20 -14.73
CA LEU A 456 -24.04 10.94 -15.32
C LEU A 456 -25.09 11.15 -16.42
N ARG A 457 -25.55 12.39 -16.60
CA ARG A 457 -26.42 12.83 -17.70
C ARG A 457 -25.74 13.84 -18.61
N THR A 458 -24.45 14.09 -18.42
CA THR A 458 -23.73 15.10 -19.20
C THR A 458 -23.32 14.54 -20.55
N ALA A 459 -23.65 15.27 -21.61
CA ALA A 459 -23.21 15.04 -22.97
C ALA A 459 -22.29 16.18 -23.42
N TYR A 460 -21.44 15.89 -24.41
CA TYR A 460 -20.28 16.70 -24.76
C TYR A 460 -20.34 17.16 -26.22
N ARG A 461 -20.06 18.45 -26.44
CA ARG A 461 -19.94 19.09 -27.75
C ARG A 461 -18.46 19.27 -28.05
N ALA A 462 -17.88 18.29 -28.73
CA ALA A 462 -16.46 18.30 -29.07
C ALA A 462 -16.06 19.50 -29.96
N ASP A 463 -16.95 19.90 -30.88
CA ASP A 463 -16.76 21.06 -31.76
C ASP A 463 -16.61 22.38 -31.00
N LYS A 464 -17.21 22.48 -29.81
CA LYS A 464 -17.16 23.66 -28.95
C LYS A 464 -16.30 23.49 -27.70
N MET A 465 -15.83 22.28 -27.43
CA MET A 465 -15.22 21.88 -26.14
C MET A 465 -16.08 22.29 -24.94
N LYS A 466 -17.36 21.94 -25.00
CA LYS A 466 -18.35 22.24 -23.95
C LYS A 466 -19.23 21.05 -23.62
N ALA A 467 -19.94 21.12 -22.50
CA ALA A 467 -20.89 20.11 -22.03
C ALA A 467 -22.30 20.69 -21.86
N PHE A 468 -23.31 19.82 -21.90
CA PHE A 468 -24.66 20.13 -21.48
C PHE A 468 -25.27 18.92 -20.78
N VAL A 469 -26.21 19.19 -19.88
CA VAL A 469 -26.93 18.13 -19.16
C VAL A 469 -28.10 17.66 -20.01
N SER A 470 -28.17 16.36 -20.26
CA SER A 470 -29.22 15.70 -21.05
C SER A 470 -30.43 15.38 -20.18
N ASP A 471 -31.62 15.44 -20.79
CA ASP A 471 -32.90 15.04 -20.20
C ASP A 471 -33.24 13.55 -20.49
N ARG A 472 -32.28 12.78 -21.00
CA ARG A 472 -32.49 11.34 -21.27
C ARG A 472 -32.47 10.53 -19.98
N ASP A 473 -33.42 9.60 -19.88
CA ASP A 473 -33.43 8.59 -18.84
C ASP A 473 -32.51 7.40 -19.19
N LEU A 474 -31.92 6.79 -18.16
CA LEU A 474 -31.17 5.55 -18.30
C LEU A 474 -32.08 4.40 -18.76
N CYS A 475 -31.67 3.63 -19.76
CA CYS A 475 -32.29 2.34 -20.08
C CYS A 475 -31.52 1.22 -19.35
N ILE A 476 -32.25 0.30 -18.73
CA ILE A 476 -31.70 -0.90 -18.09
C ILE A 476 -32.12 -2.10 -18.93
N ASP A 477 -31.15 -2.74 -19.58
CA ASP A 477 -31.40 -3.85 -20.50
C ASP A 477 -31.44 -5.20 -19.76
N TYR A 478 -32.01 -6.23 -20.40
CA TYR A 478 -31.87 -7.63 -19.98
C TYR A 478 -31.12 -8.36 -21.08
N ILE A 479 -29.96 -8.92 -20.77
CA ILE A 479 -29.02 -9.49 -21.75
C ILE A 479 -28.62 -10.92 -21.39
N ASP A 480 -28.40 -11.74 -22.41
CA ASP A 480 -27.85 -13.09 -22.24
C ASP A 480 -26.35 -13.03 -21.88
N GLU A 481 -25.83 -14.08 -21.21
CA GLU A 481 -24.41 -14.20 -20.84
C GLU A 481 -23.46 -13.94 -22.03
N SER A 482 -23.80 -14.48 -23.20
CA SER A 482 -23.00 -14.31 -24.42
C SER A 482 -22.92 -12.85 -24.90
N ALA A 483 -23.84 -11.98 -24.47
CA ALA A 483 -23.88 -10.58 -24.85
C ALA A 483 -23.10 -9.67 -23.87
N VAL A 484 -22.68 -10.17 -22.70
CA VAL A 484 -21.94 -9.39 -21.69
C VAL A 484 -20.66 -8.75 -22.25
N PRO A 485 -19.78 -9.47 -22.99
CA PRO A 485 -18.59 -8.84 -23.57
C PRO A 485 -18.94 -7.70 -24.53
N GLY A 486 -20.01 -7.87 -25.32
CA GLY A 486 -20.50 -6.85 -26.24
C GLY A 486 -21.07 -5.64 -25.52
N PHE A 487 -21.77 -5.84 -24.39
CA PHE A 487 -22.30 -4.76 -23.55
C PHE A 487 -21.18 -3.91 -22.94
N VAL A 488 -20.14 -4.55 -22.39
CA VAL A 488 -18.99 -3.85 -21.78
C VAL A 488 -18.16 -3.12 -22.83
N ALA A 489 -18.00 -3.69 -24.03
CA ALA A 489 -17.20 -3.10 -25.09
C ALA A 489 -17.94 -2.04 -25.92
N LYS A 490 -19.28 -1.94 -25.83
CA LYS A 490 -20.10 -1.03 -26.65
C LYS A 490 -19.71 0.43 -26.37
N PRO A 491 -19.16 1.17 -27.35
CA PRO A 491 -18.74 2.57 -27.16
C PRO A 491 -19.89 3.47 -26.70
N PHE A 492 -19.60 4.42 -25.82
CA PHE A 492 -20.53 5.47 -25.46
C PHE A 492 -20.55 6.56 -26.53
N ASP A 493 -21.74 6.92 -27.00
CA ASP A 493 -21.94 8.16 -27.76
C ASP A 493 -21.95 9.32 -26.78
N LEU A 494 -20.79 9.91 -26.49
CA LEU A 494 -20.66 11.04 -25.57
C LEU A 494 -21.32 12.32 -26.11
N SER A 495 -21.71 12.37 -27.38
CA SER A 495 -22.29 13.58 -27.98
C SER A 495 -23.79 13.72 -27.69
N GLN A 496 -24.48 12.60 -27.51
CA GLN A 496 -25.95 12.56 -27.30
C GLN A 496 -26.41 11.50 -26.28
N GLY A 497 -25.59 10.51 -25.99
CA GLY A 497 -25.85 9.43 -25.05
C GLY A 497 -25.49 9.78 -23.62
N LEU A 498 -25.97 8.96 -22.69
CA LEU A 498 -25.54 9.02 -21.30
C LEU A 498 -24.18 8.33 -21.17
N PRO A 499 -23.23 8.86 -20.37
CA PRO A 499 -21.98 8.17 -20.06
C PRO A 499 -22.17 6.98 -19.10
N VAL A 500 -23.35 6.37 -19.08
CA VAL A 500 -23.71 5.23 -18.24
C VAL A 500 -24.73 4.34 -18.96
N SER A 501 -24.54 3.02 -18.85
CA SER A 501 -25.48 1.99 -19.29
C SER A 501 -25.60 0.91 -18.21
N ALA A 502 -26.73 0.21 -18.16
CA ALA A 502 -26.92 -0.87 -17.21
C ALA A 502 -27.67 -2.05 -17.82
N ALA A 503 -27.43 -3.24 -17.31
CA ALA A 503 -28.12 -4.45 -17.74
C ALA A 503 -28.22 -5.50 -16.61
N PHE A 504 -29.25 -6.32 -16.66
CA PHE A 504 -29.33 -7.58 -15.94
C PHE A 504 -28.89 -8.74 -16.82
N CYS A 505 -28.24 -9.73 -16.22
CA CYS A 505 -27.82 -10.95 -16.89
C CYS A 505 -27.94 -12.14 -15.94
N ASP A 506 -28.57 -13.23 -16.40
CA ASP A 506 -28.65 -14.47 -15.65
C ASP A 506 -27.64 -15.49 -16.23
N VAL A 507 -26.82 -16.07 -15.35
CA VAL A 507 -25.87 -17.14 -15.68
C VAL A 507 -26.22 -18.35 -14.82
N GLU A 508 -26.75 -19.39 -15.47
CA GLU A 508 -27.32 -20.56 -14.79
C GLU A 508 -28.34 -20.14 -13.71
N ASP A 509 -28.09 -20.44 -12.43
CA ASP A 509 -28.95 -20.10 -11.29
C ASP A 509 -28.54 -18.80 -10.58
N THR A 510 -27.66 -17.99 -11.18
CA THR A 510 -27.10 -16.76 -10.58
C THR A 510 -27.43 -15.53 -11.42
N ALA A 511 -28.09 -14.55 -10.79
CA ALA A 511 -28.39 -13.26 -11.41
C ALA A 511 -27.26 -12.25 -11.18
N PHE A 512 -26.98 -11.44 -12.19
CA PHE A 512 -25.99 -10.36 -12.18
C PHE A 512 -26.62 -9.04 -12.60
N PHE A 513 -26.12 -7.95 -12.01
CA PHE A 513 -26.40 -6.59 -12.44
C PHE A 513 -25.12 -5.93 -12.89
N LEU A 514 -25.11 -5.43 -14.12
CA LEU A 514 -23.99 -4.77 -14.75
C LEU A 514 -24.29 -3.29 -14.86
N VAL A 515 -23.31 -2.47 -14.47
CA VAL A 515 -23.32 -1.03 -14.72
C VAL A 515 -22.02 -0.70 -15.42
N ASN A 516 -22.09 -0.14 -16.61
CA ASN A 516 -20.93 0.33 -17.34
C ASN A 516 -20.96 1.86 -17.38
N ILE A 517 -19.87 2.51 -17.04
CA ILE A 517 -19.78 3.96 -16.91
C ILE A 517 -18.56 4.45 -17.68
N HIS A 518 -18.66 5.57 -18.38
CA HIS A 518 -17.50 6.20 -19.00
C HIS A 518 -16.72 7.02 -17.95
N HIS A 519 -15.41 6.85 -17.90
CA HIS A 519 -14.51 7.49 -16.93
C HIS A 519 -14.56 9.03 -16.95
N ILE A 520 -15.09 9.63 -18.03
CA ILE A 520 -15.36 11.08 -18.10
C ILE A 520 -16.35 11.56 -17.02
N ALA A 521 -17.18 10.65 -16.49
CA ALA A 521 -18.22 10.94 -15.52
C ALA A 521 -18.03 10.20 -14.17
N PHE A 522 -16.97 9.40 -14.01
CA PHE A 522 -16.74 8.55 -12.85
C PHE A 522 -15.25 8.24 -12.66
N ASP A 523 -14.75 8.34 -11.43
CA ASP A 523 -13.36 8.01 -11.06
C ASP A 523 -13.32 7.15 -9.78
N GLY A 524 -12.14 7.00 -9.18
CA GLY A 524 -11.94 6.09 -8.04
C GLY A 524 -12.34 6.65 -6.66
N TRP A 525 -12.80 7.90 -6.57
CA TRP A 525 -13.19 8.53 -5.31
C TRP A 525 -14.59 8.14 -4.82
#